data_AF-A0A2W5WVQ4-F1
#
_entry.id   AF-A0A2W5WVQ4-F1
#
_cell.length_a   1.000
_cell.length_b   1.000
_cell.length_c   1.000
_cell.angle_alpha   90.00
_cell.angle_beta   90.00
_cell.angle_gamma   90.00
#
_symmetry.space_group_name_H-M   'P 1'
#
loop_
_entity.id
_entity.type
_entity.pdbx_description
1 polymer ?
#
loop_
_entity_poly.entity_id
_entity_poly.type
_entity_poly.pdbx_seq_one_letter_code
_entity_poly.pdbx_strand_id
1 'polypeptide(L)'
;MTTTQTTPVDDRTRRTREQAATIHVGDRIRFTGDPSTRWWTVRARDERFIIATRQAAFEPGGTLRYTVVDLTGWTHRYNGVGPGVVRSSLNTLGGGWDLGPEGEGCDEILAELQAGRFELSVRRVLHVDGITRKEAGPMITTTAVVEVTEDVPA
;
A
#
# COMPACT_ATOMS: atom_id res chain seq x y z
N MET A 1 33.26 -26.23 -6.04
CA MET A 1 31.99 -26.05 -6.78
C MET A 1 30.91 -25.80 -5.74
N THR A 2 30.51 -24.54 -5.57
CA THR A 2 29.55 -24.16 -4.52
C THR A 2 28.17 -24.14 -5.14
N THR A 3 27.36 -25.15 -4.85
CA THR A 3 25.99 -25.25 -5.35
C THR A 3 25.14 -24.24 -4.60
N THR A 4 24.79 -23.12 -5.26
CA THR A 4 23.79 -22.18 -4.73
C THR A 4 22.44 -22.89 -4.70
N GLN A 5 22.07 -23.42 -3.54
CA GLN A 5 20.74 -23.93 -3.26
C GLN A 5 19.79 -22.73 -3.32
N THR A 6 19.08 -22.58 -4.43
CA THR A 6 17.96 -21.63 -4.53
C THR A 6 16.91 -22.11 -3.56
N THR A 7 16.78 -21.42 -2.42
CA THR A 7 15.73 -21.71 -1.45
C THR A 7 14.38 -21.62 -2.19
N PRO A 8 13.56 -22.67 -2.20
CA PRO A 8 12.26 -22.60 -2.84
C PRO A 8 11.45 -21.49 -2.15
N VAL A 9 11.02 -20.50 -2.92
CA VAL A 9 10.09 -19.48 -2.45
C VAL A 9 8.84 -20.23 -1.97
N ASP A 10 8.51 -20.11 -0.69
CA ASP A 10 7.35 -20.77 -0.08
C ASP A 10 6.10 -20.54 -0.97
N ASP A 11 5.36 -21.61 -1.26
CA ASP A 11 4.14 -21.59 -2.08
C ASP A 11 3.15 -20.51 -1.61
N ARG A 12 3.13 -20.22 -0.31
CA ARG A 12 2.35 -19.11 0.26
C ARG A 12 2.80 -17.75 -0.27
N THR A 13 4.11 -17.48 -0.27
CA THR A 13 4.68 -16.23 -0.79
C THR A 13 4.36 -16.08 -2.28
N ARG A 14 4.46 -17.16 -3.05
CA ARG A 14 4.09 -17.15 -4.47
C ARG A 14 2.63 -16.75 -4.67
N ARG A 15 1.70 -17.40 -3.97
CA ARG A 15 0.26 -17.08 -4.06
C ARG A 15 -0.05 -15.65 -3.67
N THR A 16 0.55 -15.14 -2.58
CA THR A 16 0.35 -13.74 -2.16
C THR A 16 0.81 -12.76 -3.25
N ARG A 17 1.93 -13.04 -3.94
CA ARG A 17 2.40 -12.22 -5.07
C ARG A 17 1.47 -12.29 -6.27
N GLU A 18 0.99 -13.48 -6.61
CA GLU A 18 0.03 -13.67 -7.70
C GLU A 18 -1.27 -12.89 -7.44
N GLN A 19 -1.77 -12.91 -6.20
CA GLN A 19 -2.90 -12.07 -5.78
C GLN A 19 -2.57 -10.58 -5.94
N ALA A 20 -1.38 -10.17 -5.47
CA ALA A 20 -0.93 -8.78 -5.52
C ALA A 20 -0.73 -8.24 -6.95
N ALA A 21 -0.36 -9.10 -7.90
CA ALA A 21 -0.10 -8.70 -9.29
C ALA A 21 -1.31 -8.01 -9.92
N THR A 22 -2.52 -8.42 -9.54
CA THR A 22 -3.80 -7.92 -10.05
C THR A 22 -4.36 -6.69 -9.32
N ILE A 23 -3.64 -6.13 -8.35
CA ILE A 23 -4.10 -5.00 -7.53
C ILE A 23 -3.72 -3.68 -8.19
N HIS A 24 -4.65 -2.76 -8.38
CA HIS A 24 -4.39 -1.46 -9.01
C HIS A 24 -4.55 -0.31 -8.02
N VAL A 25 -4.02 0.86 -8.39
CA VAL A 25 -4.31 2.11 -7.66
C VAL A 25 -5.83 2.35 -7.67
N GLY A 26 -6.38 2.74 -6.52
CA GLY A 26 -7.82 2.89 -6.31
C GLY A 26 -8.52 1.64 -5.78
N ASP A 27 -7.92 0.45 -5.91
CA ASP A 27 -8.49 -0.77 -5.35
C ASP A 27 -8.52 -0.73 -3.83
N ARG A 28 -9.47 -1.46 -3.26
CA ARG A 28 -9.52 -1.72 -1.83
C ARG A 28 -8.95 -3.09 -1.53
N ILE A 29 -8.07 -3.17 -0.55
CA ILE A 29 -7.42 -4.41 -0.14
C ILE A 29 -7.61 -4.70 1.35
N ARG A 30 -7.59 -5.98 1.71
CA ARG A 30 -7.49 -6.47 3.10
C ARG A 30 -6.45 -7.58 3.18
N PHE A 31 -5.78 -7.65 4.31
CA PHE A 31 -4.79 -8.67 4.59
C PHE A 31 -5.41 -9.81 5.39
N THR A 32 -5.08 -11.05 5.02
CA THR A 32 -5.47 -12.24 5.79
C THR A 32 -4.87 -12.14 7.20
N GLY A 33 -5.67 -12.45 8.23
CA GLY A 33 -5.24 -12.38 9.63
C GLY A 33 -5.22 -10.97 10.23
N ASP A 34 -5.52 -9.89 9.48
CA ASP A 34 -5.75 -8.57 10.08
C ASP A 34 -7.10 -8.62 10.85
N PRO A 35 -7.10 -8.40 12.19
CA PRO A 35 -8.34 -8.43 12.98
C PRO A 35 -9.28 -7.29 12.60
N SER A 36 -8.79 -6.27 11.89
CA SER A 36 -9.62 -5.18 11.39
C SER A 36 -10.47 -5.62 10.20
N THR A 37 -11.77 -5.30 10.26
CA THR A 37 -12.69 -5.41 9.11
C THR A 37 -12.52 -4.26 8.11
N ARG A 38 -11.68 -3.27 8.42
CA ARG A 38 -11.49 -2.07 7.60
C ARG A 38 -10.61 -2.37 6.38
N TRP A 39 -11.08 -1.89 5.24
CA TRP A 39 -10.35 -1.94 3.98
C TRP A 39 -9.27 -0.85 3.94
N TRP A 40 -8.17 -1.16 3.25
CA TRP A 40 -7.16 -0.19 2.85
C TRP A 40 -7.40 0.19 1.40
N THR A 41 -7.23 1.46 1.05
CA THR A 41 -7.28 1.95 -0.33
C THR A 41 -5.86 2.03 -0.88
N VAL A 42 -5.59 1.40 -2.00
CA VAL A 42 -4.29 1.46 -2.67
C VAL A 42 -4.13 2.85 -3.30
N ARG A 43 -3.07 3.56 -2.92
CA ARG A 43 -2.80 4.93 -3.38
C ARG A 43 -1.62 5.00 -4.34
N ALA A 44 -0.61 4.15 -4.17
CA ALA A 44 0.52 4.02 -5.09
C ALA A 44 1.02 2.57 -5.13
N ARG A 45 1.60 2.14 -6.26
CA ARG A 45 2.25 0.83 -6.37
C ARG A 45 3.27 0.76 -7.51
N ASP A 46 4.16 -0.21 -7.41
CA ASP A 46 4.96 -0.71 -8.54
C ASP A 46 5.03 -2.26 -8.51
N GLU A 47 6.10 -2.84 -9.04
CA GLU A 47 6.36 -4.29 -9.04
C GLU A 47 6.73 -4.84 -7.65
N ARG A 48 7.34 -4.01 -6.79
CA ARG A 48 7.87 -4.39 -5.48
C ARG A 48 7.01 -3.91 -4.33
N PHE A 49 6.46 -2.70 -4.40
CA PHE A 49 5.81 -2.03 -3.30
C PHE A 49 4.33 -1.74 -3.61
N ILE A 50 3.51 -1.86 -2.58
CA ILE A 50 2.14 -1.32 -2.56
C ILE A 50 2.03 -0.38 -1.37
N ILE A 51 1.60 0.85 -1.62
CA ILE A 51 1.29 1.85 -0.59
C ILE A 51 -0.24 1.96 -0.52
N ALA A 52 -0.79 1.70 0.67
CA ALA A 52 -2.22 1.76 0.89
C ALA A 52 -2.55 2.57 2.15
N THR A 53 -3.64 3.31 2.10
CA THR A 53 -4.11 4.18 3.19
C THR A 53 -5.45 3.74 3.75
N ARG A 54 -5.74 4.12 4.98
CA ARG A 54 -7.06 4.01 5.60
C ARG A 54 -7.26 5.11 6.63
N GLN A 55 -8.51 5.46 6.91
CA GLN A 55 -8.83 6.38 7.99
C GLN A 55 -8.33 5.84 9.34
N ALA A 56 -7.61 6.68 10.08
CA ALA A 56 -7.18 6.38 11.43
C ALA A 56 -8.39 6.08 12.33
N ALA A 57 -8.26 5.09 13.21
CA ALA A 57 -9.32 4.81 14.16
C ALA A 57 -9.40 5.92 15.21
N PHE A 58 -10.61 6.37 15.52
CA PHE A 58 -10.91 7.34 16.58
C PHE A 58 -10.35 8.76 16.36
N GLU A 59 -9.86 9.07 15.16
CA GLU A 59 -9.45 10.43 14.76
C GLU A 59 -10.58 11.11 13.96
N PRO A 60 -10.67 12.47 13.99
CA PRO A 60 -11.52 13.23 13.07
C PRO A 60 -11.28 12.82 11.61
N GLY A 61 -12.30 12.97 10.76
CA GLY A 61 -12.19 12.69 9.33
C GLY A 61 -11.00 13.42 8.71
N GLY A 62 -10.21 12.72 7.88
CA GLY A 62 -9.04 13.28 7.20
C GLY A 62 -7.69 12.74 7.67
N THR A 63 -7.58 12.23 8.90
CA THR A 63 -6.31 11.61 9.37
C THR A 63 -6.14 10.21 8.78
N LEU A 64 -5.24 10.07 7.81
CA LEU A 64 -4.92 8.78 7.21
C LEU A 64 -3.78 8.05 7.95
N ARG A 65 -3.90 6.73 8.01
CA ARG A 65 -2.77 5.83 8.26
C ARG A 65 -2.39 5.17 6.96
N TYR A 66 -1.10 4.99 6.72
CA TYR A 66 -0.61 4.21 5.59
C TYR A 66 0.04 2.91 6.02
N THR A 67 0.20 2.02 5.06
CA THR A 67 1.03 0.84 5.14
C THR A 67 1.74 0.65 3.80
N VAL A 68 2.97 0.14 3.87
CA VAL A 68 3.79 -0.26 2.73
C VAL A 68 3.89 -1.78 2.76
N VAL A 69 3.58 -2.43 1.65
CA VAL A 69 3.76 -3.89 1.45
C VAL A 69 4.98 -4.09 0.58
N ASP A 70 5.96 -4.89 1.02
CA ASP A 70 7.08 -5.35 0.20
C ASP A 70 6.79 -6.75 -0.35
N LEU A 71 6.48 -6.79 -1.65
CA LEU A 71 6.12 -7.97 -2.42
C LEU A 71 7.33 -8.83 -2.76
N THR A 72 8.53 -8.25 -2.87
CA THR A 72 9.77 -9.01 -3.17
C THR A 72 10.15 -9.97 -2.06
N GLY A 73 9.51 -9.82 -0.91
CA GLY A 73 9.58 -10.72 0.22
C GLY A 73 10.93 -10.66 0.92
N TRP A 74 10.90 -10.60 2.25
CA TRP A 74 12.14 -10.61 3.00
C TRP A 74 12.81 -11.98 2.93
N THR A 75 14.13 -11.98 2.78
CA THR A 75 14.97 -13.18 2.80
C THR A 75 15.25 -13.64 4.24
N HIS A 76 15.16 -12.73 5.21
CA HIS A 76 15.45 -12.98 6.61
C HIS A 76 14.24 -12.71 7.51
N ARG A 77 14.28 -13.29 8.71
CA ARG A 77 13.29 -13.06 9.74
C ARG A 77 13.75 -11.93 10.66
N TYR A 78 12.91 -10.93 10.87
CA TYR A 78 13.11 -9.92 11.91
C TYR A 78 11.90 -9.90 12.83
N ASN A 79 12.11 -9.86 14.15
CA ASN A 79 11.04 -9.84 15.15
C ASN A 79 9.97 -10.93 14.95
N GLY A 80 10.40 -12.13 14.55
CA GLY A 80 9.47 -13.24 14.30
C GLY A 80 8.76 -13.17 12.94
N VAL A 81 8.99 -12.16 12.11
CA VAL A 81 8.31 -11.93 10.83
C VAL A 81 9.25 -12.10 9.65
N GLY A 82 8.77 -12.76 8.59
CA GLY A 82 9.57 -13.21 7.45
C GLY A 82 10.05 -14.67 7.60
N PRO A 83 10.63 -15.28 6.56
CA PRO A 83 10.78 -14.77 5.19
C PRO A 83 9.42 -14.67 4.46
N GLY A 84 9.39 -13.98 3.31
CA GLY A 84 8.19 -13.82 2.48
C GLY A 84 7.60 -12.40 2.50
N VAL A 85 6.40 -12.23 1.96
CA VAL A 85 5.75 -10.90 1.83
C VAL A 85 5.50 -10.29 3.20
N VAL A 86 5.87 -9.02 3.35
CA VAL A 86 5.69 -8.28 4.60
C VAL A 86 5.00 -6.96 4.35
N ARG A 87 4.40 -6.40 5.39
CA ARG A 87 3.93 -5.02 5.42
C ARG A 87 4.43 -4.30 6.65
N SER A 88 4.68 -3.01 6.54
CA SER A 88 5.07 -2.14 7.65
C SER A 88 4.74 -0.67 7.34
N SER A 89 5.27 0.24 8.13
CA SER A 89 5.43 1.66 7.78
C SER A 89 6.89 1.93 7.37
N LEU A 90 7.21 3.17 6.96
CA LEU A 90 8.59 3.57 6.76
C LEU A 90 9.36 3.69 8.09
N ASN A 91 10.67 3.51 8.02
CA ASN A 91 11.59 3.77 9.12
C ASN A 91 11.94 5.26 9.19
N THR A 92 11.04 6.06 9.77
CA THR A 92 11.27 7.50 10.01
C THR A 92 11.76 7.74 11.43
N LEU A 93 12.54 8.81 11.66
CA LEU A 93 13.07 9.15 12.99
C LEU A 93 12.04 9.66 14.01
N GLY A 94 10.75 9.84 13.68
CA GLY A 94 9.84 10.44 14.66
C GLY A 94 8.32 10.36 14.47
N GLY A 95 7.75 9.98 13.32
CA GLY A 95 6.29 10.13 13.18
C GLY A 95 5.59 9.42 12.04
N GLY A 96 6.32 8.76 11.13
CA GLY A 96 5.76 8.32 9.86
C GLY A 96 5.85 9.44 8.81
N TRP A 97 5.17 9.21 7.69
CA TRP A 97 5.09 10.14 6.58
C TRP A 97 3.77 10.90 6.70
N ASP A 98 3.80 12.22 6.56
CA ASP A 98 2.59 13.04 6.62
C ASP A 98 1.83 12.95 5.29
N LEU A 99 0.55 12.65 5.35
CA LEU A 99 -0.29 12.42 4.18
C LEU A 99 -1.45 13.39 4.17
N GLY A 100 -1.73 13.93 2.98
CA GLY A 100 -2.96 14.69 2.78
C GLY A 100 -4.22 13.82 2.90
N PRO A 101 -5.40 14.44 2.98
CA PRO A 101 -6.67 13.77 3.26
C PRO A 101 -7.07 12.74 2.18
N GLU A 102 -6.55 12.86 0.97
CA GLU A 102 -6.78 11.92 -0.13
C GLU A 102 -5.56 11.02 -0.41
N GLY A 103 -4.56 11.04 0.48
CA GLY A 103 -3.34 10.24 0.34
C GLY A 103 -2.25 10.91 -0.47
N GLU A 104 -2.32 12.23 -0.65
CA GLU A 104 -1.22 13.04 -1.18
C GLU A 104 0.08 12.71 -0.42
N GLY A 105 1.17 12.45 -1.16
CA GLY A 105 2.45 11.98 -0.60
C GLY A 105 2.70 10.48 -0.73
N CYS A 106 1.69 9.66 -1.11
CA CYS A 106 1.90 8.23 -1.34
C CYS A 106 2.85 7.92 -2.51
N ASP A 107 2.83 8.72 -3.58
CA ASP A 107 3.77 8.59 -4.69
C ASP A 107 5.20 8.98 -4.27
N GLU A 108 5.35 9.94 -3.36
CA GLU A 108 6.65 10.35 -2.82
C GLU A 108 7.25 9.24 -1.96
N ILE A 109 6.44 8.61 -1.08
CA ILE A 109 6.84 7.40 -0.36
C ILE A 109 7.37 6.33 -1.32
N LEU A 110 6.66 6.09 -2.43
CA LEU A 110 7.08 5.11 -3.43
C LEU A 110 8.43 5.49 -4.06
N ALA A 111 8.59 6.75 -4.47
CA ALA A 111 9.83 7.26 -5.05
C ALA A 111 11.03 7.15 -4.08
N GLU A 112 10.82 7.46 -2.81
CA GLU A 112 11.84 7.33 -1.76
C GLU A 112 12.28 5.88 -1.51
N LEU A 113 11.33 4.95 -1.55
CA LEU A 113 11.59 3.51 -1.44
C LEU A 113 12.35 2.98 -2.66
N GLN A 114 11.96 3.41 -3.87
CA GLN A 114 12.65 3.06 -5.11
C GLN A 114 14.09 3.59 -5.15
N ALA A 115 14.29 4.80 -4.63
CA ALA A 115 15.61 5.41 -4.51
C ALA A 115 16.48 4.81 -3.38
N GLY A 116 15.91 3.94 -2.54
CA GLY A 116 16.61 3.32 -1.40
C GLY A 116 17.00 4.31 -0.30
N ARG A 117 16.42 5.52 -0.29
CA ARG A 117 16.66 6.53 0.76
C ARG A 117 15.90 6.19 2.05
N PHE A 118 14.82 5.43 1.91
CA PHE A 118 14.03 4.92 3.02
C PHE A 118 13.85 3.41 2.92
N GLU A 119 13.65 2.79 4.08
CA GLU A 119 13.39 1.36 4.23
C GLU A 119 12.15 1.12 5.10
N LEU A 120 11.60 -0.08 5.01
CA LEU A 120 10.51 -0.51 5.89
C LEU A 120 11.00 -0.62 7.33
N SER A 121 10.20 -0.14 8.28
CA SER A 121 10.51 -0.27 9.69
C SER A 121 10.41 -1.73 10.15
N VAL A 122 11.47 -2.26 10.76
CA VAL A 122 11.47 -3.59 11.40
C VAL A 122 10.64 -3.63 12.68
N ARG A 123 10.30 -2.48 13.28
CA ARG A 123 9.60 -2.40 14.59
C ARG A 123 8.12 -2.76 14.50
N ARG A 124 7.49 -2.54 13.35
CA ARG A 124 6.04 -2.72 13.12
C ARG A 124 5.74 -3.63 11.94
N VAL A 125 6.70 -4.46 11.58
CA VAL A 125 6.58 -5.37 10.44
C VAL A 125 5.59 -6.48 10.76
N LEU A 126 4.78 -6.85 9.77
CA LEU A 126 3.80 -7.93 9.84
C LEU A 126 3.94 -8.81 8.60
N HIS A 127 3.77 -10.12 8.78
CA HIS A 127 3.74 -11.06 7.66
C HIS A 127 2.41 -10.90 6.89
N VAL A 128 2.43 -11.16 5.59
CA VAL A 128 1.23 -11.12 4.74
C VAL A 128 0.96 -12.52 4.18
N ASP A 129 0.02 -13.22 4.81
CA ASP A 129 -0.38 -14.58 4.41
C ASP A 129 -1.31 -14.62 3.18
N GLY A 130 -1.90 -13.47 2.81
CA GLY A 130 -2.78 -13.35 1.64
C GLY A 130 -3.44 -11.99 1.55
N ILE A 131 -3.86 -11.59 0.34
CA ILE A 131 -4.47 -10.29 0.08
C ILE A 131 -5.81 -10.48 -0.64
N THR A 132 -6.89 -9.94 -0.06
CA THR A 132 -8.20 -9.89 -0.70
C THR A 132 -8.38 -8.52 -1.35
N ARG A 133 -8.76 -8.51 -2.63
CA ARG A 133 -9.07 -7.29 -3.41
C ARG A 133 -10.57 -7.07 -3.50
N LYS A 134 -10.98 -5.81 -3.49
CA LYS A 134 -12.28 -5.32 -3.94
C LYS A 134 -12.00 -4.18 -4.91
N GLU A 135 -12.54 -4.30 -6.11
CA GLU A 135 -12.35 -3.29 -7.15
C GLU A 135 -12.83 -1.92 -6.68
N ALA A 136 -12.17 -0.88 -7.19
CA ALA A 136 -12.69 0.47 -7.10
C ALA A 136 -14.14 0.46 -7.63
N GLY A 137 -15.10 0.95 -6.82
CA GLY A 137 -16.42 1.24 -7.37
C GLY A 137 -16.28 2.31 -8.46
N PRO A 138 -17.25 2.46 -9.38
CA PRO A 138 -17.19 3.51 -10.39
C PRO A 138 -16.95 4.85 -9.67
N MET A 139 -15.80 5.45 -9.94
CA MET A 139 -15.46 6.78 -9.46
C MET A 139 -16.47 7.70 -10.13
N ILE A 140 -17.41 8.25 -9.35
CA ILE A 140 -18.36 9.21 -9.88
C ILE A 140 -17.56 10.48 -10.14
N THR A 141 -17.08 10.65 -11.37
CA THR A 141 -16.49 11.90 -11.82
C THR A 141 -17.64 12.91 -11.89
N THR A 142 -17.82 13.70 -10.82
CA THR A 142 -18.64 14.91 -10.87
C THR A 142 -18.00 15.85 -11.88
N THR A 143 -18.39 15.71 -13.14
CA THR A 143 -18.12 16.70 -14.18
C THR A 143 -19.04 17.86 -13.88
N ALA A 144 -18.50 18.91 -13.25
CA ALA A 144 -19.21 20.17 -13.13
C ALA A 144 -19.46 20.71 -14.53
N VAL A 145 -20.71 20.72 -14.95
CA VAL A 145 -21.16 21.39 -16.17
C VAL A 145 -21.19 22.88 -15.83
N VAL A 146 -20.24 23.65 -16.34
CA VAL A 146 -20.29 25.11 -16.29
C VAL A 146 -21.18 25.55 -17.44
N GLU A 147 -22.43 25.89 -17.15
CA GLU A 147 -23.30 26.59 -18.10
C GLU A 147 -22.75 28.02 -18.29
N VAL A 148 -22.18 28.28 -19.46
CA VAL A 148 -21.78 29.63 -19.89
C VAL A 148 -23.01 30.28 -20.51
N THR A 149 -23.64 31.19 -19.78
CA THR A 149 -24.68 32.08 -20.33
C THR A 149 -23.98 33.18 -21.13
N GLU A 150 -24.02 33.10 -22.46
CA GLU A 150 -23.60 34.20 -23.32
C GLU A 150 -24.66 35.31 -23.29
N ASP A 151 -24.28 36.46 -22.74
CA ASP A 151 -25.04 37.69 -22.74
C ASP A 151 -24.86 38.40 -24.09
N VAL A 152 -25.96 38.58 -24.83
CA VAL A 152 -25.97 39.23 -26.16
C VAL A 152 -26.36 40.70 -25.98
N PRO A 153 -25.49 41.67 -26.29
CA PRO A 153 -25.89 43.07 -26.23
C PRO A 153 -26.72 43.47 -27.45
N ALA A 154 -27.68 44.35 -27.20
CA ALA A 154 -28.67 44.90 -28.13
C ALA A 154 -28.08 45.85 -29.20
#